data_AF-A0A2D6GXJ3-F1
#
_entry.id   AF-A0A2D6GXJ3-F1
#
_cell.length_a   1.000
_cell.length_b   1.000
_cell.length_c   1.000
_cell.angle_alpha   90.00
_cell.angle_beta   90.00
_cell.angle_gamma   90.00
#
_symmetry.space_group_name_H-M   'P 1'
#
loop_
_entity.id
_entity.type
_entity.pdbx_description
1 polymer ?
#
loop_
_entity_poly.entity_id
_entity_poly.type
_entity_poly.pdbx_seq_one_letter_code
_entity_poly.pdbx_strand_id
1 'polypeptide(L)' 'MAKPRKAKEVWVSVGLTLNLGNYESARLDAGMTVPIEEGEEYEDGFKKAWDATLAEIETQAKDLKAKGV' A
#
# COMPACT_ATOMS: atom_id res chain seq x y z
N MET A 1 16.22 14.42 21.02
CA MET A 1 14.74 14.34 20.98
C MET A 1 14.32 14.58 19.54
N ALA A 2 13.60 13.65 18.92
CA ALA A 2 13.14 13.81 17.53
C ALA A 2 12.09 14.93 17.45
N LYS A 3 12.24 15.83 16.48
CA LYS A 3 11.31 16.94 16.25
C LYS A 3 9.91 16.36 15.97
N PRO A 4 8.84 16.83 16.64
CA PRO A 4 7.50 16.33 16.35
C PRO A 4 7.18 16.62 14.89
N ARG A 5 6.70 15.60 14.16
CA ARG A 5 6.21 15.80 12.78
C ARG A 5 5.07 16.81 12.86
N LYS A 6 5.16 17.89 12.07
CA LYS A 6 4.18 18.99 12.09
C LYS A 6 2.82 18.58 11.52
N ALA A 7 2.77 17.54 10.71
CA ALA A 7 1.57 17.06 10.05
C ALA A 7 1.12 15.72 10.65
N LYS A 8 -0.20 15.55 10.76
CA LYS A 8 -0.81 14.24 10.97
C LYS A 8 -0.50 13.40 9.72
N GLU A 9 -0.23 12.11 9.89
CA GLU A 9 0.12 11.22 8.78
C GLU A 9 -0.66 9.92 8.93
N VAL A 10 -1.06 9.35 7.80
CA VAL A 10 -1.61 7.99 7.73
C VAL A 10 -0.58 7.10 7.06
N TRP A 11 -0.37 5.92 7.63
CA TRP A 11 0.40 4.86 7.01
C TRP A 11 -0.54 3.69 6.71
N VAL A 12 -0.50 3.21 5.47
CA VAL A 12 -1.21 2.02 5.02
C VAL A 12 -0.19 1.02 4.49
N SER A 13 -0.40 -0.25 4.80
CA SER A 13 0.34 -1.37 4.22
C SER A 13 -0.62 -2.48 3.82
N VAL A 14 -0.45 -3.04 2.63
CA VAL A 14 -1.20 -4.19 2.13
C VAL A 14 -0.21 -5.30 1.78
N GLY A 15 -0.48 -6.50 2.28
CA GLY A 15 0.24 -7.72 1.92
C GLY A 15 -0.67 -8.65 1.13
N LEU A 16 -0.22 -9.10 -0.03
CA LEU A 16 -0.92 -10.04 -0.89
C LEU A 16 -0.04 -11.28 -1.09
N THR A 17 -0.60 -12.45 -0.76
CA THR A 17 0.03 -13.74 -1.10
C THR A 17 -0.65 -14.31 -2.32
N LEU A 18 0.11 -14.47 -3.40
CA LEU A 18 -0.31 -15.10 -4.64
C LEU A 18 0.19 -16.54 -4.69
N ASN A 19 -0.72 -17.47 -4.96
CA ASN A 19 -0.35 -18.85 -5.29
C ASN A 19 0.01 -18.91 -6.78
N LEU A 20 1.23 -19.34 -7.08
CA LEU A 20 1.74 -19.44 -8.46
C LEU A 20 1.54 -20.84 -9.06
N GLY A 21 1.06 -21.80 -8.26
CA GLY A 21 1.09 -23.21 -8.63
C GLY A 21 2.47 -23.82 -8.34
N ASN A 22 2.66 -25.11 -8.66
CA ASN A 22 3.95 -25.80 -8.51
C ASN A 22 4.62 -25.71 -7.13
N TYR A 23 3.84 -25.61 -6.04
CA TYR A 23 4.33 -25.41 -4.68
C TYR A 23 5.06 -24.07 -4.44
N GLU A 24 4.92 -23.11 -5.36
CA GLU A 24 5.48 -21.78 -5.24
C GLU A 24 4.40 -20.75 -4.88
N SER A 25 4.83 -19.76 -4.08
CA SER A 25 4.00 -18.63 -3.72
C SER A 25 4.83 -17.36 -3.75
N ALA A 26 4.23 -16.27 -4.19
CA ALA A 26 4.83 -14.96 -4.14
C ALA A 26 4.10 -14.10 -3.11
N ARG A 27 4.89 -13.41 -2.29
CA ARG A 27 4.38 -12.40 -1.37
C ARG A 27 4.73 -11.02 -1.91
N LEU A 28 3.70 -10.20 -2.07
CA LEU A 28 3.82 -8.79 -2.43
C LEU A 28 3.43 -7.97 -1.21
N ASP A 29 4.28 -7.05 -0.79
CA ASP A 29 3.96 -6.08 0.25
C ASP A 29 4.11 -4.68 -0.35
N ALA A 30 3.07 -3.86 -0.23
CA ALA A 30 3.08 -2.47 -0.63
C ALA A 30 2.68 -1.60 0.57
N GLY A 31 3.25 -0.42 0.68
CA GLY A 31 2.87 0.51 1.73
C GLY A 31 3.22 1.94 1.39
N MET A 32 2.45 2.85 1.96
CA MET A 32 2.56 4.27 1.68
C MET A 32 2.21 5.09 2.91
N THR A 33 2.92 6.19 3.07
CA THR A 33 2.62 7.21 4.07
C THR A 33 2.11 8.45 3.35
N VAL A 34 0.95 8.94 3.76
CA VAL A 34 0.33 10.15 3.22
C VAL A 34 0.18 11.17 4.35
N PRO A 35 0.65 12.41 4.16
CA PRO A 35 0.35 13.50 5.09
C PRO A 35 -1.14 13.87 5.00
N ILE A 36 -1.77 14.08 6.15
CA ILE A 36 -3.12 14.66 6.24
C ILE A 36 -2.99 16.17 6.23
N GLU A 37 -3.67 16.81 5.29
CA GLU A 37 -3.66 18.26 5.16
C GLU A 37 -4.45 18.96 6.29
N GLU A 38 -4.19 20.24 6.49
CA GLU A 38 -4.88 21.01 7.53
C GLU A 38 -6.35 21.21 7.13
N GLY A 39 -7.27 20.63 7.92
CA GLY A 39 -8.71 20.62 7.63
C GLY A 39 -9.22 19.39 6.87
N GLU A 40 -8.33 18.44 6.52
CA GLU A 40 -8.71 17.13 5.99
C GLU A 40 -9.07 16.17 7.13
N GLU A 41 -10.16 15.41 6.95
CA GLU A 41 -10.56 14.38 7.89
C GLU A 41 -9.65 13.14 7.75
N TYR A 42 -9.40 12.45 8.86
CA TYR A 42 -8.55 11.25 8.85
C TYR A 42 -9.03 10.17 7.88
N GLU A 43 -10.35 10.05 7.68
CA GLU A 43 -10.97 9.07 6.78
C GLU A 43 -10.62 9.33 5.32
N ASP A 44 -10.54 10.60 4.90
CA ASP A 44 -10.21 10.99 3.53
C ASP A 44 -8.74 10.68 3.23
N GLY A 45 -7.83 11.07 4.14
CA GLY A 45 -6.41 10.76 4.03
C GLY A 45 -6.14 9.24 4.05
N PHE A 46 -6.88 8.49 4.88
CA PHE A 46 -6.82 7.04 4.90
C PHE A 46 -7.30 6.42 3.59
N LYS A 47 -8.44 6.85 3.07
CA LYS A 47 -8.99 6.34 1.81
C LYS A 47 -8.05 6.59 0.64
N LYS A 48 -7.46 7.79 0.56
CA LYS A 48 -6.46 8.14 -0.45
C LYS A 48 -5.21 7.24 -0.36
N ALA A 49 -4.69 7.04 0.85
CA ALA A 49 -3.55 6.15 1.08
C ALA A 49 -3.88 4.69 0.73
N TRP A 50 -5.09 4.24 1.08
CA TRP A 50 -5.58 2.90 0.81
C TRP A 50 -5.74 2.63 -0.69
N ASP A 51 -6.50 3.47 -1.39
CA ASP A 51 -6.79 3.32 -2.82
C ASP A 51 -5.50 3.29 -3.65
N ALA A 52 -4.54 4.16 -3.33
CA ALA A 52 -3.28 4.22 -4.04
C ALA A 52 -2.34 3.04 -3.69
N THR A 53 -2.32 2.57 -2.43
CA THR A 53 -1.55 1.35 -2.06
C THR A 53 -2.14 0.10 -2.71
N LEU A 54 -3.47 0.03 -2.78
CA LEU A 54 -4.19 -1.08 -3.40
C LEU A 54 -3.98 -1.11 -4.92
N ALA A 55 -4.04 0.05 -5.59
CA ALA A 55 -3.78 0.14 -7.03
C ALA A 55 -2.35 -0.32 -7.39
N GLU A 56 -1.35 0.04 -6.57
CA GLU A 56 0.03 -0.39 -6.78
C GLU A 56 0.18 -1.90 -6.63
N ILE A 57 -0.33 -2.49 -5.54
CA ILE A 57 -0.19 -3.93 -5.31
C ILE A 57 -0.95 -4.77 -6.33
N GLU A 58 -2.11 -4.29 -6.82
CA GLU A 58 -2.83 -4.94 -7.92
C GLU A 58 -2.06 -4.88 -9.24
N THR A 59 -1.39 -3.76 -9.52
CA THR A 59 -0.55 -3.61 -10.71
C THR A 59 0.63 -4.57 -10.66
N GLN A 60 1.34 -4.62 -9.54
CA GLN A 60 2.44 -5.57 -9.32
C GLN A 60 1.97 -7.02 -9.40
N ALA A 61 0.79 -7.34 -8.83
CA ALA A 61 0.20 -8.67 -8.89
C ALA A 61 -0.14 -9.10 -10.32
N LYS A 62 -0.67 -8.18 -11.14
CA LYS A 62 -0.96 -8.45 -12.57
C LYS A 62 0.33 -8.67 -13.36
N ASP A 63 1.34 -7.83 -13.14
CA ASP A 63 2.64 -7.97 -13.79
C ASP A 63 3.32 -9.29 -13.44
N LEU A 64 3.24 -9.70 -12.17
CA LEU A 64 3.79 -10.98 -11.72
C LEU A 64 3.11 -12.16 -12.42
N LYS A 65 1.78 -12.15 -12.51
CA LYS A 65 1.02 -13.17 -13.25
C LYS A 65 1.32 -13.16 -14.75
N ALA A 66 1.49 -11.98 -15.35
CA ALA A 66 1.77 -11.85 -16.78
C ALA A 66 3.17 -12.32 -17.17
N LYS A 67 4.14 -12.22 -16.25
CA LYS A 67 5.53 -12.66 -16.47
C LYS A 67 5.72 -14.18 -16.40
N GLY A 68 4.68 -14.94 -16.06
CA GLY A 68 4.69 -16.40 -16.15
C GLY A 68 5.70 -17.09 -15.23
N VAL A 69 5.86 -16.57 -14.01
CA VAL A 69 6.42 -17.35 -12.89
C VAL A 69 5.31 -18.27 -12.38
#